data_AF-A0A7W1JVE5-F1
#
_entry.id   AF-A0A7W1JVE5-F1
#
_cell.length_a   1.000
_cell.length_b   1.000
_cell.length_c   1.000
_cell.angle_alpha   90.00
_cell.angle_beta   90.00
_cell.angle_gamma   90.00
#
_symmetry.space_group_name_H-M   'P 1'
#
loop_
_entity.id
_entity.type
_entity.pdbx_description
1 polymer ?
#
loop_
_entity_poly.entity_id
_entity_poly.type
_entity_poly.pdbx_seq_one_letter_code
_entity_poly.pdbx_strand_id
1 'polypeptide(L)'
;SQTLPALPYDLAKWSNAGFQLANGAAFADCATAKSWITNPANRPPGTNWVVRIAASCELLFNGNETIYLPGSLAILTDGSITMQNHPTWQSVGGNHSLYLISVNSAAGVCTSTGKNITTSNQTEFKNLASPDRLDVFIYTSGTVSMSNLSAMNGQVYGCPVNVANQTTLNYVPVFVPGLTTVTGFRQNIQYIREVAP
;
A
#
# COMPACT_ATOMS: atom_id res chain seq x y z
N SER A 1 21.11 -9.95 8.15
CA SER A 1 19.73 -9.80 7.63
C SER A 1 18.99 -8.86 8.56
N GLN A 2 18.26 -7.88 8.03
CA GLN A 2 17.52 -6.92 8.86
C GLN A 2 16.08 -7.42 9.03
N THR A 3 15.58 -7.38 10.26
CA THR A 3 14.25 -7.86 10.61
C THR A 3 13.21 -6.78 10.32
N LEU A 4 12.16 -7.12 9.57
CA LEU A 4 11.00 -6.24 9.41
C LEU A 4 10.23 -6.12 10.74
N PRO A 5 9.73 -4.93 11.10
CA PRO A 5 8.86 -4.78 12.26
C PRO A 5 7.57 -5.58 12.05
N ALA A 6 6.97 -6.09 13.14
CA ALA A 6 5.63 -6.66 13.06
C ALA A 6 4.62 -5.54 12.73
N LEU A 7 3.65 -5.86 11.88
CA LEU A 7 2.51 -4.99 11.59
C LEU A 7 1.23 -5.84 11.67
N PRO A 8 0.77 -6.16 12.90
CA PRO A 8 -0.50 -6.84 13.10
C PRO A 8 -1.67 -5.90 12.78
N TYR A 9 -2.82 -6.48 12.45
CA TYR A 9 -4.07 -5.74 12.36
C TYR A 9 -4.65 -5.52 13.76
N ASP A 10 -4.84 -4.25 14.15
CA ASP A 10 -5.55 -3.84 15.36
C ASP A 10 -6.62 -2.80 15.01
N LEU A 11 -7.88 -3.24 14.91
CA LEU A 11 -8.99 -2.37 14.56
C LEU A 11 -9.13 -1.18 15.50
N ALA A 12 -8.88 -1.35 16.80
CA ALA A 12 -9.04 -0.26 17.76
C ALA A 12 -8.06 0.89 17.48
N LYS A 13 -6.83 0.57 17.04
CA LYS A 13 -5.84 1.60 16.67
C LYS A 13 -6.26 2.37 15.43
N TRP A 14 -6.79 1.69 14.42
CA TRP A 14 -7.31 2.33 13.20
C TRP A 14 -8.55 3.18 13.49
N SER A 15 -9.49 2.66 14.29
CA SER A 15 -10.68 3.40 14.72
C SER A 15 -10.32 4.64 15.53
N ASN A 16 -9.36 4.54 16.46
CA ASN A 16 -8.86 5.69 17.22
C ASN A 16 -8.15 6.74 16.34
N ALA A 17 -7.60 6.33 15.19
CA ALA A 17 -7.05 7.23 14.18
C ALA A 17 -8.12 7.81 13.24
N GLY A 18 -9.40 7.56 13.50
CA GLY A 18 -10.53 8.10 12.72
C GLY A 18 -10.91 7.29 11.48
N PHE A 19 -10.41 6.06 11.33
CA PHE A 19 -10.83 5.18 10.25
C PHE A 19 -12.08 4.38 10.64
N GLN A 20 -12.92 4.08 9.65
CA GLN A 20 -14.08 3.20 9.79
C GLN A 20 -13.79 1.86 9.09
N LEU A 21 -14.26 0.76 9.67
CA LEU A 21 -14.16 -0.55 9.01
C LEU A 21 -15.15 -0.61 7.85
N ALA A 22 -14.64 -0.80 6.64
CA ALA A 22 -15.44 -1.01 5.45
C ALA A 22 -16.36 -2.22 5.64
N ASN A 23 -17.62 -2.10 5.20
CA ASN A 23 -18.65 -3.13 5.33
C ASN A 23 -18.93 -3.61 6.77
N GLY A 24 -18.46 -2.89 7.80
CA GLY A 24 -18.66 -3.24 9.22
C GLY A 24 -17.94 -4.51 9.68
N ALA A 25 -17.25 -5.23 8.79
CA ALA A 25 -16.56 -6.49 9.05
C ALA A 25 -15.44 -6.72 8.03
N ALA A 26 -14.56 -7.70 8.29
CA ALA A 26 -13.57 -8.13 7.31
C ALA A 26 -14.25 -8.79 6.09
N PHE A 27 -13.73 -8.52 4.89
CA PHE A 27 -14.13 -9.19 3.67
C PHE A 27 -13.61 -10.63 3.67
N ALA A 28 -14.46 -11.55 3.20
CA ALA A 28 -14.16 -12.97 3.09
C ALA A 28 -13.39 -13.32 1.82
N ASP A 29 -13.32 -12.42 0.84
CA ASP A 29 -12.62 -12.65 -0.43
C ASP A 29 -12.16 -11.33 -1.07
N CYS A 30 -11.22 -11.44 -2.01
CA CYS A 30 -10.60 -10.29 -2.66
C CYS A 30 -11.52 -9.65 -3.73
N ALA A 31 -12.48 -10.39 -4.29
CA ALA A 31 -13.36 -9.87 -5.33
C ALA A 31 -14.42 -8.92 -4.74
N THR A 32 -15.02 -9.30 -3.61
CA THR A 32 -15.94 -8.44 -2.86
C THR A 32 -15.24 -7.21 -2.32
N ALA A 33 -14.02 -7.36 -1.79
CA ALA A 33 -13.20 -6.24 -1.37
C ALA A 33 -12.85 -5.30 -2.54
N LYS A 34 -12.43 -5.83 -3.70
CA LYS A 34 -12.16 -5.03 -4.91
C LYS A 34 -13.40 -4.24 -5.32
N SER A 35 -14.55 -4.92 -5.45
CA SER A 35 -15.82 -4.29 -5.82
C SER A 35 -16.20 -3.17 -4.86
N TRP A 36 -15.96 -3.37 -3.56
CA TRP A 36 -16.20 -2.34 -2.56
C TRP A 36 -15.28 -1.14 -2.76
N ILE A 37 -13.98 -1.38 -2.96
CA ILE A 37 -12.95 -0.36 -3.16
C ILE A 37 -13.19 0.43 -4.45
N THR A 38 -13.55 -0.21 -5.56
CA THR A 38 -13.69 0.49 -6.85
C THR A 38 -15.01 1.24 -6.98
N ASN A 39 -16.01 0.92 -6.17
CA ASN A 39 -17.29 1.63 -6.17
C ASN A 39 -17.21 2.93 -5.34
N PRO A 40 -17.32 4.12 -5.98
CA PRO A 40 -17.24 5.40 -5.27
C PRO A 40 -18.40 5.63 -4.29
N ALA A 41 -19.57 5.01 -4.51
CA ALA A 41 -20.73 5.16 -3.62
C ALA A 41 -20.48 4.63 -2.20
N ASN A 42 -19.51 3.71 -2.05
CA ASN A 42 -19.16 3.13 -0.76
C ASN A 42 -18.27 4.05 0.09
N ARG A 43 -17.72 5.11 -0.49
CA ARG A 43 -16.69 5.96 0.14
C ARG A 43 -17.15 7.42 0.08
N PRO A 44 -18.03 7.84 1.00
CA PRO A 44 -18.43 9.24 1.08
C PRO A 44 -17.21 10.14 1.36
N PRO A 45 -17.19 11.38 0.85
CA PRO A 45 -16.10 12.31 1.08
C PRO A 45 -15.83 12.60 2.55
N GLY A 46 -14.55 12.73 2.89
CA GLY A 46 -14.08 13.04 4.24
C GLY A 46 -14.01 11.84 5.20
N THR A 47 -14.48 10.66 4.81
CA THR A 47 -14.40 9.46 5.64
C THR A 47 -13.18 8.61 5.30
N ASN A 48 -12.41 8.24 6.32
CA ASN A 48 -11.28 7.34 6.19
C ASN A 48 -11.72 5.88 6.39
N TRP A 49 -11.22 4.95 5.58
CA TRP A 49 -11.70 3.57 5.55
C TRP A 49 -10.58 2.54 5.72
N VAL A 50 -10.83 1.52 6.53
CA VAL A 50 -10.06 0.27 6.59
C VAL A 50 -10.80 -0.79 5.79
N VAL A 51 -10.17 -1.34 4.76
CA VAL A 51 -10.60 -2.54 4.06
C VAL A 51 -9.75 -3.70 4.58
N ARG A 52 -10.34 -4.52 5.46
CA ARG A 52 -9.69 -5.73 5.99
C ARG A 52 -10.10 -6.95 5.17
N ILE A 53 -9.14 -7.69 4.61
CA ILE A 53 -9.38 -8.92 3.83
C ILE A 53 -8.72 -10.10 4.54
N ALA A 54 -9.50 -10.90 5.28
CA ALA A 54 -8.96 -12.00 6.09
C ALA A 54 -8.60 -13.25 5.26
N ALA A 55 -9.06 -13.33 4.01
CA ALA A 55 -8.68 -14.40 3.11
C ALA A 55 -7.27 -14.21 2.55
N SER A 56 -6.53 -15.32 2.44
CA SER A 56 -5.26 -15.39 1.73
C SER A 56 -5.51 -15.49 0.22
N CYS A 57 -5.89 -14.38 -0.40
CA CYS A 57 -6.14 -14.26 -1.84
C CYS A 57 -5.34 -13.12 -2.47
N GLU A 58 -5.29 -13.09 -3.80
CA GLU A 58 -4.72 -11.96 -4.54
C GLU A 58 -5.79 -10.87 -4.75
N LEU A 59 -5.52 -9.68 -4.21
CA LEU A 59 -6.27 -8.47 -4.54
C LEU A 59 -5.69 -7.84 -5.81
N LEU A 60 -6.38 -8.00 -6.94
CA LEU A 60 -5.91 -7.58 -8.26
C LEU A 60 -6.62 -6.32 -8.76
N PHE A 61 -5.87 -5.24 -8.96
CA PHE A 61 -6.28 -4.06 -9.73
C PHE A 61 -5.63 -4.14 -11.11
N ASN A 62 -6.45 -4.17 -12.16
CA ASN A 62 -5.96 -4.36 -13.51
C ASN A 62 -6.70 -3.54 -14.56
N GLY A 63 -5.96 -3.12 -15.58
CA GLY A 63 -6.52 -2.29 -16.65
C GLY A 63 -6.61 -0.82 -16.27
N ASN A 64 -7.20 -0.01 -17.16
CA ASN A 64 -7.34 1.44 -17.05
C ASN A 64 -8.40 1.86 -16.00
N GLU A 65 -8.41 1.23 -14.83
CA GLU A 65 -9.30 1.55 -13.72
C GLU A 65 -8.78 2.79 -12.98
N THR A 66 -9.61 3.82 -12.78
CA THR A 66 -9.27 4.95 -11.90
C THR A 66 -10.02 4.83 -10.58
N ILE A 67 -9.27 4.75 -9.49
CA ILE A 67 -9.76 4.68 -8.11
C ILE A 67 -9.60 6.06 -7.47
N TYR A 68 -10.73 6.75 -7.29
CA TYR A 68 -10.78 8.01 -6.57
C TYR A 68 -10.83 7.78 -5.05
N LEU A 69 -10.03 8.53 -4.30
CA LEU A 69 -9.93 8.48 -2.85
C LEU A 69 -10.42 9.80 -2.28
N PRO A 70 -11.69 9.91 -1.87
CA PRO A 70 -12.24 11.13 -1.27
C PRO A 70 -11.96 11.23 0.25
N GLY A 71 -11.15 10.31 0.75
CA GLY A 71 -10.67 10.15 2.12
C GLY A 71 -9.50 9.14 2.11
N SER A 72 -8.78 9.01 3.22
CA SER A 72 -7.67 8.05 3.31
C SER A 72 -8.19 6.62 3.31
N LEU A 73 -7.45 5.71 2.67
CA LEU A 73 -7.83 4.30 2.53
C LEU A 73 -6.69 3.40 3.00
N ALA A 74 -7.00 2.47 3.89
CA ALA A 74 -6.08 1.43 4.32
C ALA A 74 -6.57 0.06 3.89
N ILE A 75 -5.80 -0.64 3.07
CA ILE A 75 -6.06 -1.99 2.61
C ILE A 75 -5.16 -2.94 3.38
N LEU A 76 -5.75 -3.78 4.22
CA LEU A 76 -5.07 -4.75 5.08
C LEU A 76 -5.48 -6.16 4.70
N THR A 77 -4.61 -6.89 4.01
CA THR A 77 -4.89 -8.24 3.52
C THR A 77 -3.99 -9.28 4.17
N ASP A 78 -4.47 -10.52 4.33
CA ASP A 78 -3.60 -11.66 4.69
C ASP A 78 -2.94 -12.30 3.46
N GLY A 79 -3.34 -11.89 2.25
CA GLY A 79 -2.79 -12.33 0.98
C GLY A 79 -1.89 -11.29 0.30
N SER A 80 -1.94 -11.27 -1.04
CA SER A 80 -1.13 -10.40 -1.90
C SER A 80 -1.94 -9.27 -2.50
N ILE A 81 -1.24 -8.22 -2.95
CA ILE A 81 -1.83 -7.11 -3.71
C ILE A 81 -1.08 -6.99 -5.03
N THR A 82 -1.80 -6.98 -6.14
CA THR A 82 -1.22 -6.81 -7.48
C THR A 82 -1.93 -5.67 -8.18
N MET A 83 -1.15 -4.71 -8.67
CA MET A 83 -1.59 -3.60 -9.50
C MET A 83 -0.83 -3.69 -10.82
N GLN A 84 -1.55 -3.84 -11.94
CA GLN A 84 -0.92 -4.03 -13.25
C GLN A 84 -1.75 -3.44 -14.39
N ASN A 85 -1.08 -2.98 -15.44
CA ASN A 85 -1.71 -2.48 -16.67
C ASN A 85 -2.54 -1.21 -16.44
N HIS A 86 -1.93 -0.17 -15.89
CA HIS A 86 -2.46 1.19 -15.77
C HIS A 86 -3.62 1.46 -14.76
N PRO A 87 -3.68 0.81 -13.57
CA PRO A 87 -4.58 1.29 -12.53
C PRO A 87 -4.08 2.63 -11.99
N THR A 88 -4.99 3.60 -11.87
CA THR A 88 -4.70 4.95 -11.39
C THR A 88 -5.35 5.17 -10.03
N TRP A 89 -4.55 5.53 -9.02
CA TRP A 89 -5.03 5.96 -7.72
C TRP A 89 -4.94 7.48 -7.61
N GLN A 90 -6.05 8.12 -7.28
CA GLN A 90 -6.14 9.57 -7.25
C GLN A 90 -6.82 10.05 -5.99
N SER A 91 -6.12 10.88 -5.21
CA SER A 91 -6.74 11.66 -4.15
C SER A 91 -7.74 12.66 -4.73
N VAL A 92 -8.88 12.88 -4.08
CA VAL A 92 -9.85 13.92 -4.46
C VAL A 92 -10.34 14.66 -3.22
N GLY A 93 -10.40 15.99 -3.31
CA GLY A 93 -10.92 16.83 -2.22
C GLY A 93 -9.96 16.95 -1.03
N GLY A 94 -8.66 16.80 -1.25
CA GLY A 94 -7.62 17.02 -0.24
C GLY A 94 -6.42 16.09 -0.34
N ASN A 95 -5.54 16.22 0.64
CA ASN A 95 -4.40 15.32 0.82
C ASN A 95 -4.83 14.07 1.59
N HIS A 96 -4.67 12.90 0.98
CA HIS A 96 -5.05 11.63 1.58
C HIS A 96 -3.89 10.64 1.56
N SER A 97 -4.00 9.60 2.36
CA SER A 97 -3.05 8.51 2.40
C SER A 97 -3.66 7.20 1.90
N LEU A 98 -2.88 6.43 1.15
CA LEU A 98 -3.18 5.06 0.77
C LEU A 98 -2.22 4.10 1.46
N TYR A 99 -2.76 3.19 2.28
CA TYR A 99 -1.98 2.14 2.93
C TYR A 99 -2.25 0.81 2.22
N LEU A 100 -1.18 0.18 1.74
CA LEU A 100 -1.18 -1.12 1.10
C LEU A 100 -0.38 -2.09 1.98
N ILE A 101 -1.09 -2.89 2.76
CA ILE A 101 -0.50 -3.67 3.85
C ILE A 101 -0.87 -5.14 3.66
N SER A 102 0.13 -5.99 3.44
CA SER A 102 -0.01 -7.41 3.73
C SER A 102 0.34 -7.62 5.21
N VAL A 103 -0.67 -7.99 6.00
CA VAL A 103 -0.59 -8.05 7.47
C VAL A 103 0.43 -9.09 7.89
N ASN A 104 1.29 -8.74 8.85
CA ASN A 104 2.26 -9.66 9.41
C ASN A 104 2.32 -9.52 10.93
N SER A 105 1.85 -10.55 11.65
CA SER A 105 1.79 -10.57 13.11
C SER A 105 3.14 -10.85 13.78
N ALA A 106 4.14 -11.36 13.06
CA ALA A 106 5.44 -11.75 13.61
C ALA A 106 6.57 -10.88 13.06
N ALA A 107 7.30 -10.20 13.95
CA ALA A 107 8.49 -9.44 13.57
C ALA A 107 9.58 -10.37 13.00
N GLY A 108 10.33 -9.89 12.01
CA GLY A 108 11.54 -10.54 11.52
C GLY A 108 11.37 -11.73 10.59
N VAL A 109 10.15 -12.17 10.29
CA VAL A 109 9.92 -13.27 9.33
C VAL A 109 9.59 -12.72 7.96
N CYS A 110 10.57 -12.73 7.06
CA CYS A 110 10.30 -12.54 5.63
C CYS A 110 9.57 -13.78 5.10
N THR A 111 8.42 -13.60 4.47
CA THR A 111 7.60 -14.69 3.88
C THR A 111 7.66 -14.60 2.37
N SER A 112 8.35 -15.53 1.70
CA SER A 112 8.52 -15.48 0.24
C SER A 112 7.23 -15.78 -0.56
N THR A 113 6.18 -16.29 0.08
CA THR A 113 4.99 -16.80 -0.62
C THR A 113 3.71 -16.18 -0.09
N GLY A 114 2.81 -15.78 -0.99
CA GLY A 114 1.42 -15.42 -0.71
C GLY A 114 1.15 -14.00 -0.20
N LYS A 115 2.20 -13.21 0.08
CA LYS A 115 2.07 -11.86 0.67
C LYS A 115 2.65 -10.73 -0.18
N ASN A 116 3.04 -11.02 -1.42
CA ASN A 116 3.74 -10.05 -2.24
C ASN A 116 2.88 -8.82 -2.56
N ILE A 117 3.52 -7.67 -2.72
CA ILE A 117 2.88 -6.46 -3.25
C ILE A 117 3.58 -6.08 -4.55
N THR A 118 2.84 -6.15 -5.65
CA THR A 118 3.38 -5.87 -6.98
C THR A 118 2.67 -4.67 -7.59
N THR A 119 3.45 -3.72 -8.09
CA THR A 119 2.98 -2.66 -8.98
C THR A 119 3.76 -2.77 -10.28
N SER A 120 3.06 -2.98 -11.40
CA SER A 120 3.68 -3.13 -12.72
C SER A 120 2.91 -2.37 -13.79
N ASN A 121 3.58 -2.17 -14.93
CA ASN A 121 3.01 -1.69 -16.19
C ASN A 121 2.10 -0.46 -16.04
N GLN A 122 2.72 0.71 -15.82
CA GLN A 122 2.10 2.02 -15.77
C GLN A 122 1.08 2.21 -14.63
N THR A 123 1.21 1.52 -13.50
CA THR A 123 0.41 1.85 -12.31
C THR A 123 0.71 3.29 -11.86
N GLU A 124 -0.34 4.07 -11.62
CA GLU A 124 -0.24 5.49 -11.30
C GLU A 124 -0.70 5.84 -9.88
N PHE A 125 0.12 6.61 -9.15
CA PHE A 125 -0.26 7.25 -7.90
C PHE A 125 -0.24 8.75 -8.10
N LYS A 126 -1.38 9.34 -8.43
CA LYS A 126 -1.45 10.76 -8.77
C LYS A 126 -1.09 11.62 -7.57
N ASN A 127 0.07 12.25 -7.71
CA ASN A 127 0.72 13.06 -6.71
C ASN A 127 0.85 14.50 -7.22
N LEU A 128 -0.30 15.15 -7.41
CA LEU A 128 -0.33 16.54 -7.83
C LEU A 128 -0.11 17.43 -6.61
N ALA A 129 0.81 18.39 -6.70
CA ALA A 129 1.03 19.36 -5.65
C ALA A 129 -0.17 20.32 -5.62
N SER A 130 -1.10 20.10 -4.69
CA SER A 130 -2.31 20.90 -4.42
C SER A 130 -3.36 20.93 -5.54
N PRO A 131 -4.66 20.76 -5.22
CA PRO A 131 -5.21 20.52 -3.88
C PRO A 131 -5.11 19.05 -3.42
N ASP A 132 -4.74 18.12 -4.31
CA ASP A 132 -4.92 16.68 -4.11
C ASP A 132 -3.60 15.89 -4.19
N ARG A 133 -2.96 15.66 -3.04
CA ARG A 133 -1.77 14.80 -2.90
C ARG A 133 -2.12 13.41 -2.39
N LEU A 134 -1.45 12.36 -2.88
CA LEU A 134 -1.62 10.98 -2.43
C LEU A 134 -0.32 10.37 -1.88
N ASP A 135 -0.18 10.35 -0.56
CA ASP A 135 0.96 9.69 0.09
C ASP A 135 0.69 8.19 0.26
N VAL A 136 1.59 7.34 -0.22
CA VAL A 136 1.40 5.89 -0.28
C VAL A 136 2.34 5.16 0.68
N PHE A 137 1.80 4.27 1.49
CA PHE A 137 2.56 3.40 2.37
C PHE A 137 2.40 1.95 1.93
N ILE A 138 3.50 1.30 1.55
CA ILE A 138 3.53 -0.12 1.19
C ILE A 138 4.28 -0.90 2.28
N TYR A 139 3.65 -1.94 2.81
CA TYR A 139 4.27 -2.88 3.74
C TYR A 139 3.89 -4.32 3.41
N THR A 140 4.89 -5.20 3.37
CA THR A 140 4.67 -6.64 3.37
C THR A 140 5.86 -7.39 3.97
N SER A 141 5.62 -8.55 4.56
CA SER A 141 6.66 -9.52 4.89
C SER A 141 7.21 -10.26 3.66
N GLY A 142 6.53 -10.19 2.52
CA GLY A 142 6.98 -10.75 1.25
C GLY A 142 7.71 -9.75 0.38
N THR A 143 7.80 -10.08 -0.92
CA THR A 143 8.49 -9.23 -1.89
C THR A 143 7.61 -8.03 -2.25
N VAL A 144 8.20 -6.84 -2.27
CA VAL A 144 7.64 -5.69 -2.98
C VAL A 144 8.31 -5.59 -4.34
N SER A 145 7.52 -5.61 -5.41
CA SER A 145 8.03 -5.47 -6.78
C SER A 145 7.41 -4.25 -7.44
N MET A 146 8.22 -3.23 -7.74
CA MET A 146 7.77 -2.00 -8.39
C MET A 146 8.46 -1.84 -9.74
N SER A 147 7.67 -1.85 -10.82
CA SER A 147 8.23 -1.70 -12.17
C SER A 147 7.36 -0.91 -13.12
N ASN A 148 8.00 -0.12 -14.00
CA ASN A 148 7.31 0.74 -14.96
C ASN A 148 6.21 1.57 -14.26
N LEU A 149 6.47 2.01 -13.03
CA LEU A 149 5.53 2.74 -12.19
C LEU A 149 5.74 4.24 -12.41
N SER A 150 4.65 5.01 -12.40
CA SER A 150 4.78 6.46 -12.25
C SER A 150 5.40 6.86 -10.90
N ALA A 151 5.67 8.16 -10.71
CA ALA A 151 6.18 8.68 -9.45
C ALA A 151 5.23 8.42 -8.26
N MET A 152 5.80 8.03 -7.12
CA MET A 152 5.09 7.83 -5.86
C MET A 152 5.71 8.67 -4.75
N ASN A 153 4.88 9.29 -3.92
CA ASN A 153 5.29 9.88 -2.65
C ASN A 153 4.98 8.90 -1.51
N GLY A 154 5.91 8.65 -0.59
CA GLY A 154 5.64 7.86 0.61
C GLY A 154 6.75 6.91 1.05
N GLN A 155 6.38 5.71 1.50
CA GLN A 155 7.31 4.73 2.08
C GLN A 155 7.03 3.30 1.63
N VAL A 156 8.08 2.48 1.56
CA VAL A 156 8.01 1.07 1.17
C VAL A 156 8.84 0.20 2.10
N TYR A 157 8.24 -0.88 2.61
CA TYR A 157 8.88 -1.91 3.43
C TYR A 157 8.55 -3.29 2.86
N GLY A 158 9.59 -4.10 2.59
CA GLY A 158 9.45 -5.42 1.97
C GLY A 158 10.69 -6.31 2.13
N CYS A 159 10.53 -7.60 1.84
CA CYS A 159 11.58 -8.61 1.84
C CYS A 159 11.58 -9.45 0.54
N PRO A 160 12.44 -9.14 -0.45
CA PRO A 160 13.14 -7.87 -0.69
C PRO A 160 12.22 -6.79 -1.29
N VAL A 161 12.76 -5.60 -1.55
CA VAL A 161 12.14 -4.57 -2.39
C VAL A 161 12.88 -4.53 -3.73
N ASN A 162 12.20 -4.95 -4.79
CA ASN A 162 12.71 -4.98 -6.15
C ASN A 162 12.15 -3.78 -6.92
N VAL A 163 13.03 -2.93 -7.45
CA VAL A 163 12.65 -1.77 -8.26
C VAL A 163 13.31 -1.89 -9.62
N ALA A 164 12.50 -1.86 -10.69
CA ALA A 164 13.00 -1.98 -12.06
C ALA A 164 12.30 -0.96 -12.98
N ASN A 165 13.03 -0.34 -13.90
CA ASN A 165 12.51 0.55 -14.97
C ASN A 165 11.61 1.72 -14.51
N GLN A 166 12.10 2.96 -14.70
CA GLN A 166 11.33 4.22 -14.66
C GLN A 166 10.50 4.49 -13.40
N THR A 167 10.82 3.90 -12.25
CA THR A 167 10.15 4.20 -10.98
C THR A 167 10.79 5.40 -10.29
N THR A 168 9.99 6.38 -9.86
CA THR A 168 10.42 7.50 -8.99
C THR A 168 9.76 7.37 -7.63
N LEU A 169 10.54 7.40 -6.55
CA LEU A 169 10.04 7.39 -5.17
C LEU A 169 10.54 8.63 -4.44
N ASN A 170 9.62 9.50 -4.03
CA ASN A 170 9.92 10.60 -3.12
C ASN A 170 9.54 10.18 -1.70
N TYR A 171 10.53 10.13 -0.82
CA TYR A 171 10.28 9.73 0.56
C TYR A 171 9.42 10.78 1.28
N VAL A 172 8.28 10.33 1.82
CA VAL A 172 7.43 11.11 2.72
C VAL A 172 7.09 10.22 3.92
N PRO A 173 7.31 10.66 5.17
CA PRO A 173 6.93 9.85 6.31
C PRO A 173 5.41 9.68 6.41
N VAL A 174 4.96 8.43 6.45
CA VAL A 174 3.54 8.08 6.62
C VAL A 174 3.40 7.33 7.95
N PHE A 175 2.53 7.84 8.83
CA PHE A 175 2.30 7.24 10.14
C PHE A 175 1.27 6.12 10.04
N VAL A 176 1.63 4.91 10.45
CA VAL A 176 0.69 3.79 10.53
C VAL A 176 0.06 3.75 11.93
N PRO A 177 -1.27 3.79 12.04
CA PRO A 177 -1.96 3.63 13.32
C PRO A 177 -1.54 2.34 14.04
N GLY A 178 -1.21 2.46 15.33
CA GLY A 178 -0.80 1.33 16.17
C GLY A 178 0.70 1.07 16.22
N LEU A 179 1.50 1.69 15.34
CA LEU A 179 2.96 1.68 15.45
C LEU A 179 3.43 2.92 16.21
N THR A 180 3.79 2.75 17.48
CA THR A 180 4.25 3.85 18.36
C THR A 180 5.75 4.14 18.24
N THR A 181 6.50 3.25 17.58
CA THR A 181 7.92 3.44 17.30
C THR A 181 8.11 3.48 15.80
N VAL A 182 8.26 4.69 15.24
CA VAL A 182 8.94 4.86 13.96
C VAL A 182 10.39 4.44 14.22
N THR A 183 10.69 3.16 14.03
CA THR A 183 12.07 2.71 14.00
C THR A 183 12.67 3.29 12.72
N GLY A 184 13.27 4.47 12.87
CA GLY A 184 13.93 5.18 11.78
C GLY A 184 14.90 4.22 11.09
N PHE A 185 14.67 3.99 9.81
CA PHE A 185 15.49 3.11 9.01
C PHE A 185 16.71 3.88 8.50
N ARG A 186 17.91 3.46 8.94
CA ARG A 186 19.17 3.82 8.24
C ARG A 186 19.49 2.71 7.26
N GLN A 187 19.28 2.95 5.97
CA GLN A 187 19.80 2.08 4.92
C GLN A 187 21.08 2.69 4.35
N ASN A 188 22.12 1.85 4.21
CA ASN A 188 23.22 2.17 3.32
C ASN A 188 22.77 1.83 1.91
N ILE A 189 22.48 2.84 1.09
CA ILE A 189 22.23 2.64 -0.34
C ILE A 189 23.59 2.30 -0.98
N GLN A 190 23.79 1.03 -1.35
CA GLN A 190 24.95 0.61 -2.13
C GLN A 190 24.59 0.65 -3.61
N TYR A 191 25.26 1.52 -4.37
CA TYR A 191 25.22 1.49 -5.83
C TYR A 191 26.34 0.56 -6.32
N ILE A 192 25.97 -0.56 -6.95
CA ILE A 192 26.91 -1.33 -7.77
C ILE A 192 26.85 -0.72 -9.17
N ARG A 193 27.91 -0.02 -9.57
CA ARG A 193 28.11 0.38 -10.97
C ARG A 193 28.94 -0.71 -11.64
N GLU A 194 28.36 -1.44 -12.58
CA GLU A 194 29.16 -2.21 -13.54
C GLU A 194 29.77 -1.23 -14.54
N VAL A 195 31.10 -1.22 -14.62
CA VAL A 195 31.83 -0.57 -15.72
C VAL A 195 32.22 -1.71 -16.65
N ALA A 196 31.67 -1.72 -17.85
CA ALA A 196 32.10 -2.66 -18.87
C ALA A 196 33.61 -2.44 -19.17
N PRO A 197 34.40 -3.51 -19.30
CA PRO A 197 35.84 -3.41 -19.57
C PRO A 197 36.15 -2.77 -20.93
#